data_AF-A0A7S3HUS6-F1
#
_entry.id   AF-A0A7S3HUS6-F1
#
_cell.length_a   1.000
_cell.length_b   1.000
_cell.length_c   1.000
_cell.angle_alpha   90.00
_cell.angle_beta   90.00
_cell.angle_gamma   90.00
#
_symmetry.space_group_name_H-M   'P 1'
#
loop_
_entity.id
_entity.type
_entity.pdbx_description
1 polymer ?
#
loop_
_entity_poly.entity_id
_entity_poly.type
_entity_poly.pdbx_seq_one_letter_code
_entity_poly.pdbx_strand_id
1 'polypeptide(L)'
;MNFVGHLLDLFKSPDPRERDYLKTVIHRVYSKFMPMRFAIRMTIVRELLMETSKESVEAANQDRCFGIAEYLEILVSIIDGFNSPLKPEHVQIYEQCLLPMHRHRNLKHFRQ
;
A
#
# COMPACT_ATOMS: atom_id res chain seq x y z
N MET A 1 -4.32 -19.08 9.23
CA MET A 1 -4.95 -18.56 8.00
C MET A 1 -5.10 -17.05 8.13
N ASN A 2 -4.33 -16.24 7.39
CA ASN A 2 -4.43 -14.77 7.44
C ASN A 2 -5.26 -14.28 6.24
N PHE A 3 -6.57 -14.08 6.45
CA PHE A 3 -7.50 -13.60 5.42
C PHE A 3 -7.03 -12.28 4.77
N VAL A 4 -6.57 -11.32 5.57
CA VAL A 4 -6.12 -10.01 5.08
C VAL A 4 -4.88 -10.14 4.20
N GLY A 5 -3.93 -11.00 4.58
CA GLY A 5 -2.74 -11.28 3.77
C GLY A 5 -3.09 -11.80 2.38
N HIS A 6 -3.89 -12.87 2.31
CA HIS A 6 -4.31 -13.45 1.03
C HIS A 6 -5.14 -12.48 0.18
N LEU A 7 -5.97 -11.65 0.81
CA LEU A 7 -6.77 -10.66 0.09
C LEU A 7 -5.88 -9.57 -0.53
N LEU A 8 -4.85 -9.10 0.19
CA LEU A 8 -3.92 -8.10 -0.32
C LEU A 8 -2.96 -8.67 -1.38
N ASP A 9 -2.62 -9.96 -1.34
CA ASP A 9 -1.82 -10.61 -2.38
C ASP A 9 -2.46 -10.52 -3.78
N LEU A 10 -3.79 -10.39 -3.87
CA LEU A 10 -4.51 -10.22 -5.13
C LEU A 10 -4.19 -8.90 -5.86
N PHE A 11 -3.59 -7.90 -5.18
CA PHE A 11 -3.10 -6.69 -5.84
C PHE A 11 -1.96 -6.95 -6.83
N LYS A 12 -1.35 -8.14 -6.80
CA LYS A 12 -0.37 -8.60 -7.79
C LYS A 12 -1.00 -8.97 -9.13
N SER A 13 -2.33 -8.86 -9.27
CA SER A 13 -3.02 -9.08 -10.55
C SER A 13 -2.49 -8.12 -11.64
N PRO A 14 -2.22 -8.62 -12.86
CA PRO A 14 -1.83 -7.77 -13.98
C PRO A 14 -3.02 -6.92 -14.49
N ASP A 15 -4.26 -7.33 -14.24
CA ASP A 15 -5.45 -6.61 -14.70
C ASP A 15 -5.75 -5.40 -13.78
N PRO A 16 -5.64 -4.15 -14.28
CA PRO A 16 -5.95 -2.96 -13.48
C PRO A 16 -7.39 -2.92 -12.97
N ARG A 17 -8.33 -3.57 -13.66
CA ARG A 17 -9.74 -3.60 -13.25
C ARG A 17 -9.91 -4.40 -11.96
N GLU A 18 -9.26 -5.55 -11.86
CA GLU A 18 -9.28 -6.38 -10.66
C GLU A 18 -8.70 -5.63 -9.46
N ARG A 19 -7.59 -4.91 -9.67
CA ARG A 19 -6.97 -4.10 -8.63
C ARG A 19 -7.86 -2.94 -8.18
N ASP A 20 -8.54 -2.27 -9.11
CA ASP A 20 -9.45 -1.16 -8.76
C ASP A 20 -10.68 -1.64 -7.97
N TYR A 21 -11.26 -2.79 -8.35
CA TYR A 21 -12.30 -3.44 -7.56
C TYR A 21 -11.79 -3.85 -6.17
N LEU A 22 -10.61 -4.47 -6.11
CA LEU A 22 -10.01 -4.90 -4.85
C LEU A 22 -9.71 -3.73 -3.92
N LYS A 23 -9.21 -2.61 -4.46
CA LYS A 23 -9.02 -1.34 -3.72
C LYS A 23 -10.31 -0.91 -3.04
N THR A 24 -11.41 -0.90 -3.79
CA THR A 24 -12.73 -0.54 -3.26
C THR A 24 -13.17 -1.50 -2.15
N VAL A 25 -12.95 -2.81 -2.32
CA VAL A 25 -13.28 -3.82 -1.30
C VAL A 25 -12.44 -3.60 -0.03
N ILE A 26 -11.12 -3.43 -0.16
CA ILE A 26 -10.21 -3.21 0.98
C ILE A 26 -10.58 -1.94 1.73
N HIS A 27 -10.87 -0.84 1.02
CA HIS A 27 -11.30 0.39 1.65
C HIS A 27 -12.59 0.20 2.45
N ARG A 28 -13.58 -0.52 1.90
CA ARG A 28 -14.84 -0.84 2.63
C ARG A 28 -14.59 -1.73 3.85
N VAL A 29 -13.74 -2.75 3.72
CA VAL A 29 -13.37 -3.63 4.83
C VAL A 29 -12.67 -2.83 5.93
N TYR A 30 -11.72 -1.97 5.57
CA TYR A 30 -11.01 -1.09 6.51
C TYR A 30 -11.97 -0.17 7.27
N SER A 31 -12.90 0.46 6.55
CA SER A 31 -13.88 1.39 7.12
C SER A 31 -14.84 0.68 8.07
N LYS A 32 -15.31 -0.53 7.71
CA LYS A 32 -16.33 -1.26 8.48
C LYS A 32 -15.79 -2.11 9.62
N PHE A 33 -14.63 -2.75 9.46
CA PHE A 33 -14.11 -3.74 10.42
C PHE A 33 -12.90 -3.20 11.17
N MET A 34 -13.15 -2.53 12.31
CA MET A 34 -12.11 -1.99 13.20
C MET A 34 -10.98 -2.98 13.52
N PRO A 35 -11.25 -4.26 13.85
CA PRO A 35 -10.18 -5.21 14.19
C PRO A 35 -9.21 -5.50 13.04
N MET A 36 -9.64 -5.32 11.78
CA MET A 36 -8.81 -5.59 10.60
C MET A 36 -7.92 -4.40 10.22
N ARG A 37 -8.18 -3.20 10.75
CA ARG A 37 -7.47 -1.96 10.37
C ARG A 37 -5.97 -2.04 10.59
N PHE A 38 -5.54 -2.63 11.71
CA PHE A 38 -4.13 -2.81 12.00
C PHE A 38 -3.46 -3.75 11.00
N ALA A 39 -4.07 -4.92 10.75
CA ALA A 39 -3.55 -5.91 9.82
C ALA A 39 -3.44 -5.35 8.38
N ILE A 40 -4.44 -4.58 7.93
CA ILE A 40 -4.44 -3.94 6.61
C ILE A 40 -3.31 -2.91 6.53
N ARG A 41 -3.24 -1.92 7.45
CA ARG A 41 -2.18 -0.90 7.46
C ARG A 41 -0.80 -1.53 7.47
N MET A 42 -0.57 -2.48 8.38
CA MET A 42 0.74 -3.10 8.55
C MET A 42 1.15 -3.92 7.33
N THR A 43 0.21 -4.62 6.71
CA THR A 43 0.51 -5.39 5.49
C THR A 43 0.82 -4.47 4.33
N ILE A 44 0.03 -3.42 4.09
CA ILE A 44 0.28 -2.45 3.02
C ILE A 44 1.64 -1.76 3.20
N VAL A 45 1.94 -1.26 4.41
CA VAL A 45 3.22 -0.62 4.70
C VAL A 45 4.38 -1.59 4.49
N ARG A 46 4.23 -2.85 4.90
CA ARG A 46 5.26 -3.89 4.68
C ARG A 46 5.51 -4.14 3.19
N GLU A 47 4.47 -4.27 2.38
CA GLU A 47 4.62 -4.49 0.93
C GLU A 47 5.32 -3.29 0.26
N LEU A 48 4.95 -2.06 0.62
CA LEU A 48 5.61 -0.86 0.11
C LEU A 48 7.08 -0.77 0.53
N LEU A 49 7.40 -1.09 1.79
CA LEU A 49 8.79 -1.14 2.27
C LEU A 49 9.62 -2.18 1.52
N MET A 50 9.06 -3.38 1.33
CA MET A 50 9.70 -4.44 0.55
C MET A 50 10.01 -3.95 -0.87
N GLU A 51 9.07 -3.24 -1.49
CA GLU A 51 9.27 -2.68 -2.82
C GLU A 51 10.37 -1.61 -2.86
N THR A 52 10.40 -0.70 -1.88
CA THR A 52 11.49 0.31 -1.79
C THR A 52 12.87 -0.29 -1.54
N SER A 53 12.93 -1.47 -0.91
CA SER A 53 14.18 -2.16 -0.57
C SER A 53 14.75 -3.01 -1.71
N LYS A 54 13.96 -3.31 -2.75
CA LYS A 54 14.42 -4.09 -3.90
C LYS A 54 15.46 -3.27 -4.67
N GLU A 55 16.73 -3.65 -4.53
CA GLU A 55 17.83 -3.06 -5.29
C GLU A 55 17.65 -3.26 -6.80
N SER A 56 18.29 -2.37 -7.57
CA SER A 56 18.14 -2.17 -9.00
C SER A 56 18.40 -3.35 -9.95
N VAL A 57 18.81 -4.51 -9.44
CA VAL A 57 19.28 -5.64 -10.25
C VAL A 57 18.12 -6.56 -10.67
N GLU A 58 17.01 -6.62 -9.92
CA GLU A 58 15.86 -7.51 -10.22
C GLU A 58 14.56 -6.78 -10.59
N ALA A 59 14.50 -5.47 -10.37
CA ALA A 59 13.30 -4.64 -10.58
C ALA A 59 13.07 -4.23 -12.05
N ALA A 60 13.89 -4.69 -12.99
CA ALA A 60 13.74 -4.41 -14.43
C ALA A 60 12.53 -5.13 -15.06
N ASN A 61 11.92 -6.08 -14.36
CA ASN A 61 10.67 -6.68 -14.81
C ASN A 61 9.49 -5.81 -14.37
N GLN A 62 8.97 -5.04 -15.31
CA GLN A 62 7.78 -4.17 -15.17
C GLN A 62 6.56 -4.92 -14.59
N ASP A 63 6.52 -6.24 -14.74
CA ASP A 63 5.47 -7.14 -14.26
C ASP A 63 5.46 -7.37 -12.75
N ARG A 64 6.35 -6.75 -11.96
CA ARG A 64 6.43 -6.95 -10.50
C ARG A 64 5.95 -5.79 -9.63
N CYS A 65 5.63 -4.64 -10.21
CA CYS A 65 5.23 -3.43 -9.46
C CYS A 65 3.70 -3.21 -9.41
N PHE A 66 2.88 -4.24 -9.67
CA PHE A 66 1.43 -4.13 -9.57
C PHE A 66 0.98 -3.83 -8.14
N GLY A 67 -0.07 -3.03 -7.98
CA GLY A 67 -0.70 -2.77 -6.68
C GLY A 67 -0.15 -1.58 -5.90
N ILE A 68 1.03 -1.04 -6.26
CA ILE A 68 1.66 0.07 -5.53
C ILE A 68 0.76 1.31 -5.52
N ALA A 69 0.20 1.67 -6.68
CA ALA A 69 -0.67 2.84 -6.79
C ALA A 69 -1.92 2.68 -5.90
N GLU A 70 -2.55 1.51 -5.96
CA GLU A 70 -3.75 1.20 -5.18
C GLU A 70 -3.45 1.18 -3.66
N TYR A 71 -2.29 0.68 -3.25
CA TYR A 71 -1.81 0.75 -1.88
C TYR A 71 -1.64 2.19 -1.39
N LEU A 72 -1.02 3.05 -2.21
CA LEU A 72 -0.83 4.46 -1.88
C LEU A 72 -2.18 5.18 -1.77
N GLU A 73 -3.12 4.93 -2.68
CA GLU A 73 -4.48 5.50 -2.62
C GLU A 73 -5.24 5.09 -1.35
N ILE A 74 -5.13 3.82 -0.95
CA ILE A 74 -5.72 3.35 0.31
C ILE A 74 -5.08 4.07 1.50
N LEU A 75 -3.75 4.23 1.51
CA LEU A 75 -3.06 4.94 2.58
C LEU A 75 -3.46 6.42 2.66
N VAL A 76 -3.62 7.11 1.52
CA VAL A 76 -4.11 8.50 1.50
C VAL A 76 -5.47 8.59 2.19
N SER A 77 -6.41 7.73 1.81
CA SER A 77 -7.75 7.71 2.43
C SER A 77 -7.70 7.39 3.94
N ILE A 78 -6.74 6.57 4.38
CA ILE A 78 -6.53 6.29 5.81
C ILE A 78 -5.97 7.52 6.54
N ILE A 79 -5.00 8.21 5.93
CA ILE A 79 -4.34 9.39 6.50
C ILE A 79 -5.32 10.55 6.63
N ASP A 80 -6.22 10.74 5.67
CA ASP A 80 -7.28 11.75 5.71
C ASP A 80 -8.21 11.57 6.94
N GLY A 81 -8.29 10.35 7.49
CA GLY A 81 -9.04 10.04 8.70
C GLY A 81 -8.28 10.22 10.01
N PHE A 82 -7.03 10.69 9.99
CA PHE A 82 -6.23 10.89 11.21
C PHE A 82 -6.64 12.14 11.98
N ASN A 83 -6.72 12.00 13.30
CA ASN A 83 -6.95 13.14 14.20
C ASN A 83 -5.62 13.80 14.58
N SER A 84 -5.67 15.11 14.82
CA SER A 84 -4.57 15.87 15.43
C SER A 84 -4.65 15.80 16.97
N PRO A 85 -3.53 15.69 17.69
CA PRO A 85 -2.16 15.54 17.19
C PRO A 85 -1.89 14.14 16.60
N LEU A 86 -1.00 14.08 15.60
CA LEU A 86 -0.61 12.81 14.99
C LEU A 86 0.11 11.91 15.99
N LYS A 87 -0.17 10.60 15.91
CA LYS A 87 0.55 9.60 16.68
C LYS A 87 1.96 9.39 16.12
N PRO A 88 2.94 9.02 16.97
CA PRO A 88 4.31 8.71 16.52
C PRO A 88 4.35 7.65 15.41
N GLU A 89 3.48 6.65 15.47
CA GLU A 89 3.37 5.59 14.45
C GLU A 89 3.02 6.16 13.05
N HIS A 90 2.24 7.25 12.98
CA HIS A 90 1.90 7.89 11.71
C HIS A 90 3.11 8.62 11.11
N VAL A 91 3.92 9.25 11.97
CA VAL A 91 5.17 9.92 11.57
C VAL A 91 6.18 8.90 11.04
N GLN A 92 6.31 7.76 11.72
CA GLN A 92 7.20 6.67 11.27
C GLN A 92 6.82 6.14 9.88
N ILE A 93 5.51 5.95 9.61
CA ILE A 93 5.05 5.52 8.27
C ILE A 93 5.45 6.56 7.21
N TYR A 94 5.31 7.85 7.51
CA TYR A 94 5.73 8.89 6.59
C TYR A 94 7.24 8.84 6.29
N GLU A 95 8.07 8.83 7.33
CA GLU A 95 9.53 8.90 7.19
C GLU A 95 10.13 7.64 6.57
N GLN A 96 9.64 6.46 6.96
CA GLN A 96 10.25 5.18 6.58
C GLN A 96 9.63 4.57 5.33
N CYS A 97 8.38 4.89 4.99
CA CYS A 97 7.67 4.29 3.86
C CYS A 97 7.35 5.32 2.78
N LEU A 98 6.60 6.38 3.10
CA LEU A 98 6.13 7.32 2.07
C LEU A 98 7.26 8.20 1.50
N LEU A 99 8.18 8.67 2.34
CA LEU A 99 9.28 9.52 1.89
C LEU A 99 10.24 8.77 0.94
N PRO A 100 10.69 7.53 1.22
CA PRO A 100 11.50 6.75 0.27
C PRO A 100 10.81 6.45 -1.06
N MET A 101 9.48 6.28 -1.08
CA MET A 101 8.72 6.05 -2.33
C MET A 101 8.89 7.17 -3.36
N HIS A 102 9.18 8.40 -2.94
CA HIS A 102 9.45 9.53 -3.85
C HIS A 102 10.77 9.40 -4.61
N ARG A 103 11.67 8.50 -4.17
CA ARG A 103 12.94 8.20 -4.85
C ARG A 103 12.87 6.89 -5.62
N HIS A 104 11.71 6.25 -5.69
CA HIS A 104 11.52 4.98 -6.38
C HIS A 104 11.69 5.13 -7.91
N ARG A 105 12.30 4.16 -8.57
CA ARG A 105 12.60 4.21 -10.03
C ARG A 105 11.34 4.27 -10.88
N ASN A 106 10.31 3.52 -10.49
CA ASN A 106 9.02 3.47 -11.18
C ASN A 106 8.03 4.54 -10.69
N LEU A 107 8.51 5.66 -10.13
CA LEU A 107 7.66 6.75 -9.65
C LEU A 107 6.62 7.19 -10.69
N LYS A 108 7.00 7.23 -11.97
CA LYS A 108 6.09 7.64 -13.06
C LYS A 108 4.88 6.72 -13.24
N HIS A 109 4.93 5.47 -12.77
CA HIS A 109 3.86 4.50 -12.95
C HIS A 109 2.75 4.62 -11.92
N PHE A 110 3.05 5.16 -10.74
CA PHE A 110 2.08 5.30 -9.64
C PHE A 110 1.90 6.75 -9.17
N ARG A 111 2.67 7.69 -9.71
CA ARG A 111 2.44 9.12 -9.54
C ARG A 111 1.35 9.56 -10.52
N GLN A 112 0.20 9.94 -9.97
CA GLN A 112 -0.85 10.66 -10.70
C GLN A 112 -0.48 12.14 -10.88
#